data_AF-A0A1C6DTK4-F1
#
_entry.id   AF-A0A1C6DTK4-F1
#
_cell.length_a   1.000
_cell.length_b   1.000
_cell.length_c   1.000
_cell.angle_alpha   90.00
_cell.angle_beta   90.00
_cell.angle_gamma   90.00
#
_symmetry.space_group_name_H-M   'P 1'
#
loop_
_entity.id
_entity.type
_entity.pdbx_description
1 polymer ?
#
loop_
_entity_poly.entity_id
_entity_poly.type
_entity_poly.pdbx_seq_one_letter_code
_entity_poly.pdbx_strand_id
1 'polypeptide(L)'
;MVYKNGDSGQQYLSIVYVNGIRKQWLFYPDYIIKTTDGNVWIIETKGGMQAGHTKNIDRQVENKFNAFKEYAKKYNLHWGFVRDIDEELYINNTIYTEDMSGDNWIPLDDVLK
;
A
#
# COMPACT_ATOMS: atom_id res chain seq x y z
N MET A 1 0.12 -1.03 18.12
CA MET A 1 1.01 -2.18 17.83
C MET A 1 1.36 -2.13 16.35
N VAL A 2 2.63 -2.30 16.01
CA VAL A 2 3.09 -2.37 14.62
C VAL A 2 3.74 -3.74 14.40
N TYR A 3 3.32 -4.43 13.35
CA TYR A 3 3.89 -5.70 12.93
C TYR A 3 4.41 -5.56 11.50
N LYS A 4 5.70 -5.84 11.28
CA LYS A 4 6.27 -5.94 9.94
C LYS A 4 6.00 -7.35 9.41
N ASN A 5 5.32 -7.43 8.28
CA ASN A 5 4.99 -8.69 7.63
C ASN A 5 6.23 -9.30 6.96
N GLY A 6 6.17 -10.59 6.65
CA GLY A 6 7.20 -11.27 5.89
C GLY A 6 6.89 -11.32 4.39
N ASP A 7 7.93 -11.54 3.59
CA ASP A 7 7.85 -11.45 2.12
C ASP A 7 7.39 -12.76 1.44
N SER A 8 7.34 -13.88 2.18
CA SER A 8 6.88 -15.18 1.66
C SER A 8 6.61 -16.22 2.75
N GLY A 9 5.61 -17.08 2.54
CA GLY A 9 5.28 -18.18 3.44
C GLY A 9 3.82 -18.15 3.90
N GLN A 10 3.28 -19.31 4.28
CA GLN A 10 1.87 -19.45 4.67
C GLN A 10 1.53 -18.74 5.99
N GLN A 11 2.53 -18.42 6.81
CA GLN A 11 2.37 -17.72 8.08
C GLN A 11 2.19 -16.20 7.91
N TYR A 12 2.43 -15.65 6.72
CA TYR A 12 2.35 -14.21 6.46
C TYR A 12 1.11 -13.85 5.67
N LEU A 13 0.62 -12.62 5.89
CA LEU A 13 -0.51 -12.11 5.14
C LEU A 13 -0.11 -11.94 3.68
N SER A 14 -0.88 -12.56 2.78
CA SER A 14 -0.76 -12.37 1.34
C SER A 14 -2.11 -12.04 0.70
N ILE A 15 -2.05 -11.29 -0.38
CA ILE A 15 -3.16 -10.86 -1.21
C ILE A 15 -2.90 -11.35 -2.62
N VAL A 16 -3.91 -11.98 -3.23
CA VAL A 16 -3.82 -12.44 -4.61
C VAL A 16 -4.10 -11.28 -5.55
N TYR A 17 -3.20 -11.04 -6.50
CA TYR A 17 -3.45 -10.15 -7.64
C TYR A 17 -3.28 -10.89 -8.96
N VAL A 18 -3.83 -10.32 -10.03
CA VAL A 18 -3.83 -10.92 -11.37
C VAL A 18 -3.09 -9.99 -12.32
N ASN A 19 -2.21 -10.53 -13.16
CA ASN A 19 -1.50 -9.75 -14.17
C ASN A 19 -2.25 -9.74 -15.53
N GLY A 20 -1.70 -9.03 -16.52
CA GLY A 20 -2.32 -8.88 -17.86
C GLY A 20 -2.57 -10.18 -18.64
N ILE A 21 -1.94 -11.30 -18.27
CA ILE A 21 -2.16 -12.63 -18.87
C ILE A 21 -3.01 -13.55 -17.98
N ARG A 22 -3.74 -12.99 -17.01
CA ARG A 22 -4.61 -13.70 -16.06
C ARG A 22 -3.91 -14.68 -15.12
N LYS A 23 -2.58 -14.59 -14.99
CA LYS A 23 -1.84 -15.37 -14.01
C LYS A 23 -1.99 -14.74 -12.62
N GLN A 24 -2.30 -15.57 -11.64
CA GLN A 24 -2.38 -15.19 -10.24
C GLN A 24 -1.00 -15.15 -9.59
N TRP A 25 -0.79 -14.15 -8.74
CA TRP A 25 0.43 -13.93 -7.98
C TRP A 25 0.08 -13.54 -6.55
N LEU A 26 1.02 -13.78 -5.64
CA LEU A 26 0.92 -13.34 -4.25
C LEU A 26 1.66 -12.02 -4.08
N PHE A 27 1.03 -11.14 -3.33
CA PHE A 27 1.57 -9.86 -2.88
C PHE A 27 1.48 -9.83 -1.34
N TYR A 28 2.56 -9.43 -0.66
CA TYR A 28 2.66 -9.41 0.80
C TYR A 28 2.80 -7.95 1.25
N PRO A 29 1.77 -7.34 1.86
CA PRO A 29 1.86 -5.97 2.36
C PRO A 29 2.91 -5.85 3.47
N ASP A 30 3.68 -4.77 3.51
CA ASP A 30 4.78 -4.58 4.45
C ASP A 30 4.39 -4.54 5.94
N TYR A 31 3.28 -3.87 6.30
CA TYR A 31 2.92 -3.64 7.70
C TYR A 31 1.47 -3.94 8.02
N ILE A 32 1.25 -4.46 9.22
CA ILE A 32 -0.05 -4.58 9.87
C ILE A 32 0.00 -3.76 11.15
N ILE A 33 -0.88 -2.76 11.27
CA ILE A 33 -0.91 -1.83 12.39
C ILE A 33 -2.25 -1.95 13.09
N LYS A 34 -2.22 -2.05 14.42
CA LYS A 34 -3.40 -1.95 15.27
C LYS A 34 -3.31 -0.68 16.11
N THR A 35 -4.21 0.26 15.85
CA THR A 35 -4.32 1.54 16.57
C THR A 35 -5.08 1.37 17.89
N THR A 36 -4.98 2.36 18.77
CA THR A 36 -5.56 2.30 20.12
C THR A 36 -7.09 2.35 20.12
N ASP A 37 -7.70 2.92 19.09
CA ASP A 37 -9.14 2.91 18.85
C ASP A 37 -9.66 1.58 18.29
N GLY A 38 -8.78 0.60 18.10
CA GLY A 38 -9.14 -0.75 17.65
C GLY A 38 -9.13 -0.95 16.14
N ASN A 39 -8.85 0.10 15.35
CA ASN A 39 -8.73 -0.03 13.90
C ASN A 39 -7.51 -0.88 13.51
N VAL A 40 -7.64 -1.62 12.42
CA VAL A 40 -6.57 -2.41 11.81
C VAL A 40 -6.25 -1.83 10.44
N TRP A 41 -4.98 -1.49 10.25
CA TRP A 41 -4.42 -0.99 9.01
C TRP A 41 -3.49 -2.02 8.39
N ILE A 42 -3.58 -2.16 7.07
CA ILE A 42 -2.63 -2.90 6.24
C ILE A 42 -1.95 -1.92 5.29
N ILE A 43 -0.63 -1.84 5.36
CA ILE A 43 0.16 -0.84 4.63
C ILE A 43 1.15 -1.54 3.70
N GLU A 44 1.26 -1.01 2.50
CA GLU A 44 2.30 -1.36 1.53
C GLU A 44 3.19 -0.14 1.29
N THR A 45 4.50 -0.31 1.31
CA THR A 45 5.45 0.76 1.01
C THR A 45 5.96 0.64 -0.42
N LYS A 46 6.13 1.79 -1.08
CA LYS A 46 6.71 1.89 -2.42
C LYS A 46 7.72 3.01 -2.45
N GLY A 47 8.65 2.94 -3.42
CA GLY A 47 9.53 4.07 -3.72
C GLY A 47 8.69 5.28 -4.11
N GLY A 48 8.87 6.40 -3.44
CA GLY A 48 8.12 7.61 -3.72
C GLY A 48 8.68 8.43 -4.88
N MET A 49 8.84 9.74 -4.69
CA MET A 49 9.40 10.67 -5.65
C MET A 49 10.64 11.38 -5.10
N GLN A 50 11.57 11.69 -5.98
CA GLN A 50 12.73 12.53 -5.67
C GLN A 50 13.00 13.45 -6.87
N ALA A 51 13.13 14.75 -6.62
CA ALA A 51 13.39 15.75 -7.65
C ALA A 51 12.43 15.65 -8.88
N GLY A 52 11.15 15.37 -8.63
CA GLY A 52 10.12 15.26 -9.69
C GLY A 52 10.11 13.92 -10.46
N HIS A 53 10.97 12.96 -10.10
CA HIS A 53 11.03 11.65 -10.73
C HIS A 53 10.54 10.54 -9.79
N THR A 54 9.80 9.57 -10.33
CA THR A 54 9.40 8.38 -9.56
C THR A 54 10.59 7.47 -9.29
N LYS A 55 10.64 6.95 -8.06
CA LYS A 55 11.56 5.88 -7.62
C LYS A 55 10.91 4.50 -7.70
N ASN A 56 9.64 4.41 -8.08
CA ASN A 56 8.93 3.15 -8.12
C ASN A 56 9.36 2.33 -9.34
N ILE A 57 9.79 1.10 -9.09
CA ILE A 57 10.22 0.14 -10.12
C ILE A 57 9.21 -1.00 -10.33
N ASP A 58 8.11 -1.01 -9.56
CA ASP A 58 7.13 -2.09 -9.58
C ASP A 58 6.13 -1.93 -10.74
N ARG A 59 6.39 -2.63 -11.84
CA ARG A 59 5.52 -2.64 -13.03
C ARG A 59 4.13 -3.23 -12.78
N GLN A 60 3.88 -3.84 -11.63
CA GLN A 60 2.58 -4.41 -11.23
C GLN A 60 1.91 -3.62 -10.11
N VAL A 61 2.45 -2.44 -9.76
CA VAL A 61 1.99 -1.59 -8.65
C VAL A 61 0.48 -1.33 -8.71
N GLU A 62 -0.07 -1.02 -9.88
CA GLU A 62 -1.49 -0.72 -10.03
C GLU A 62 -2.37 -1.96 -9.86
N ASN A 63 -1.93 -3.12 -10.36
CA ASN A 63 -2.63 -4.40 -10.14
C ASN A 63 -2.65 -4.77 -8.65
N LYS A 64 -1.53 -4.54 -7.95
CA LYS A 64 -1.42 -4.75 -6.51
C LYS A 64 -2.31 -3.76 -5.73
N PHE A 65 -2.29 -2.48 -6.09
CA PHE A 65 -3.11 -1.44 -5.47
C PHE A 65 -4.60 -1.78 -5.57
N ASN A 66 -5.07 -2.18 -6.75
CA ASN A 66 -6.46 -2.56 -6.96
C ASN A 66 -6.84 -3.83 -6.19
N ALA A 67 -5.96 -4.85 -6.18
CA ALA A 67 -6.20 -6.05 -5.37
C ALA A 67 -6.23 -5.73 -3.86
N PHE A 68 -5.39 -4.80 -3.40
CA PHE A 68 -5.31 -4.37 -2.01
C PHE A 68 -6.58 -3.65 -1.59
N LYS A 69 -7.08 -2.74 -2.43
CA LYS A 69 -8.36 -2.04 -2.27
C LYS A 69 -9.52 -3.00 -2.09
N GLU A 70 -9.65 -3.98 -2.99
CA GLU A 70 -10.75 -4.96 -2.93
C GLU A 70 -10.61 -5.89 -1.72
N TYR A 71 -9.39 -6.27 -1.35
CA TYR A 71 -9.14 -7.05 -0.13
C TYR A 71 -9.58 -6.28 1.12
N ALA A 72 -9.12 -5.03 1.27
CA ALA A 72 -9.44 -4.20 2.42
C ALA A 72 -10.95 -3.95 2.54
N LYS A 73 -11.62 -3.68 1.40
CA LYS A 73 -13.08 -3.55 1.34
C LYS A 73 -13.80 -4.83 1.79
N LYS A 74 -13.36 -6.00 1.32
CA LYS A 74 -13.97 -7.29 1.66
C LYS A 74 -13.91 -7.59 3.15
N TYR A 75 -12.83 -7.21 3.82
CA TYR A 75 -12.59 -7.50 5.24
C TYR A 75 -12.84 -6.30 6.16
N ASN A 76 -13.34 -5.18 5.62
CA ASN A 76 -13.57 -3.94 6.34
C ASN A 76 -12.32 -3.45 7.12
N LEU A 77 -11.19 -3.43 6.43
CA LEU A 77 -9.90 -3.00 6.96
C LEU A 77 -9.55 -1.61 6.44
N HIS A 78 -8.80 -0.85 7.24
CA HIS A 78 -8.12 0.33 6.74
C HIS A 78 -6.87 -0.09 5.97
N TRP A 79 -6.49 0.68 4.95
CA TRP A 79 -5.38 0.32 4.09
C TRP A 79 -4.79 1.54 3.39
N GLY A 80 -3.60 1.38 2.81
CA GLY A 80 -3.05 2.34 1.87
C GLY A 80 -1.67 1.96 1.38
N PHE A 81 -1.30 2.53 0.23
CA PHE A 81 0.09 2.56 -0.21
C PHE A 81 0.76 3.80 0.39
N VAL A 82 1.94 3.63 0.96
CA VAL A 82 2.76 4.69 1.52
C VAL A 82 4.00 4.90 0.66
N ARG A 83 4.28 6.15 0.34
CA ARG A 83 5.40 6.61 -0.50
C ARG A 83 5.97 7.90 0.07
N ASP A 84 7.23 8.19 -0.20
CA ASP A 84 7.89 9.40 0.26
C ASP A 84 8.03 10.48 -0.83
N ILE A 85 7.81 11.76 -0.52
CA ILE A 85 8.22 12.88 -1.38
C ILE A 85 9.27 13.65 -0.60
N ASP A 86 10.53 13.60 -1.06
CA ASP A 86 11.65 14.27 -0.39
C ASP A 86 11.68 14.01 1.14
N GLU A 87 11.59 12.73 1.51
CA GLU A 87 11.59 12.20 2.90
C GLU A 87 10.28 12.32 3.69
N GLU A 88 9.29 13.06 3.22
CA GLU A 88 7.96 13.17 3.85
C GLU A 88 7.02 12.06 3.37
N LEU A 89 6.27 11.43 4.30
CA LEU A 89 5.42 10.27 3.99
C LEU A 89 4.00 10.65 3.59
N TYR A 90 3.54 10.07 2.49
CA TYR A 90 2.20 10.23 1.95
C TYR A 90 1.52 8.88 1.79
N ILE A 91 0.21 8.86 1.98
CA ILE A 91 -0.65 7.68 1.82
C ILE A 91 -1.68 7.89 0.72
N ASN A 92 -1.94 6.84 -0.04
CA ASN A 92 -3.03 6.78 -1.00
C ASN A 92 -3.82 5.47 -0.83
N ASN A 93 -5.14 5.62 -0.70
CA ASN A 93 -6.10 4.54 -0.56
C ASN A 93 -7.33 4.72 -1.47
N THR A 94 -7.22 5.53 -2.52
CA THR A 94 -8.33 5.86 -3.43
C THR A 94 -8.11 5.32 -4.84
N ILE A 95 -7.32 6.01 -5.65
CA ILE A 95 -6.98 5.70 -7.04
C ILE A 95 -5.46 5.82 -7.16
N TYR A 96 -4.80 4.79 -7.71
CA TYR A 96 -3.36 4.84 -7.89
C TYR A 96 -2.98 5.86 -8.97
N THR A 97 -2.01 6.71 -8.66
CA THR A 97 -1.29 7.53 -9.64
C THR A 97 0.21 7.39 -9.40
N GLU A 98 0.96 7.28 -10.48
CA GLU A 98 2.43 7.18 -10.40
C GLU A 98 3.05 8.51 -9.96
N ASP A 99 2.52 9.62 -10.50
CA ASP A 99 2.78 10.98 -10.04
C ASP A 99 2.03 11.25 -8.73
N MET A 100 2.75 11.75 -7.73
CA MET A 100 2.24 12.02 -6.39
C MET A 100 1.82 13.49 -6.18
N SER A 101 1.85 14.32 -7.23
CA SER A 101 1.42 15.73 -7.15
C SER A 101 -0.10 15.92 -7.09
N GLY A 102 -0.89 14.85 -7.24
CA GLY A 102 -2.34 14.89 -7.17
C GLY A 102 -2.89 14.76 -5.74
N ASP A 103 -4.13 15.21 -5.54
CA ASP A 103 -4.82 15.26 -4.24
C ASP A 103 -5.13 13.88 -3.61
N ASN A 104 -4.86 12.79 -4.34
CA ASN A 104 -5.04 11.43 -3.88
C ASN A 104 -3.90 10.91 -2.99
N TRP A 105 -2.78 11.63 -2.93
CA TRP A 105 -1.68 11.40 -2.01
C TRP A 105 -1.75 12.44 -0.89
N ILE A 106 -2.13 12.00 0.31
CA ILE A 106 -2.28 12.88 1.48
C ILE A 106 -1.21 12.57 2.52
N PRO A 107 -0.77 13.55 3.34
CA PRO A 107 0.21 13.30 4.39
C PRO A 107 -0.21 12.15 5.30
N LEU A 108 0.71 11.23 5.60
CA LEU A 108 0.42 10.05 6.41
C LEU A 108 -0.09 10.43 7.81
N ASP A 109 0.49 11.48 8.40
CA ASP A 109 0.16 11.99 9.73
C ASP A 109 -1.27 12.56 9.85
N ASP A 110 -1.89 12.94 8.71
CA ASP A 110 -3.29 13.37 8.68
C ASP A 110 -4.25 12.17 8.81
N VAL A 111 -3.76 10.96 8.54
CA VAL A 111 -4.55 9.73 8.46
C VAL A 111 -4.27 8.78 9.63
N LEU A 112 -3.00 8.60 9.97
CA LEU A 112 -2.52 7.65 10.96
C LEU A 112 -1.79 8.41 12.08
N LYS A 113 -2.38 8.44 13.27
CA LYS A 113 -1.85 9.08 14.48
C LYS A 113 -1.53 8.07 15.58
#